data_AF-A0A1Q8EPU1-F1
#
_entry.id   AF-A0A1Q8EPU1-F1
#
_cell.length_a   1.000
_cell.length_b   1.000
_cell.length_c   1.000
_cell.angle_alpha   90.00
_cell.angle_beta   90.00
_cell.angle_gamma   90.00
#
_symmetry.space_group_name_H-M   'P 1'
#
loop_
_entity.id
_entity.type
_entity.pdbx_description
1 polymer ?
#
loop_
_entity_poly.entity_id
_entity_poly.type
_entity_poly.pdbx_seq_one_letter_code
_entity_poly.pdbx_strand_id
1 'polypeptide(L)'
;MSASAFSFGVKGATCTLNIPNSQVALKKIMMGDLPAVDSVAAAGSFRLTINCGANTPAYTVGMKLVDVADPANSSTNISFVTTDSKSGYALQLLDGENLMRLGADGNNLLGKTAAGGDVLNKMFDVRYVRTGQKIVPGKGTAAINISLTHQ
;
A
#
# COMPACT_ATOMS: atom_id res chain seq x y z
N MET A 1 35.01 14.52 41.57
CA MET A 1 34.71 13.27 40.85
C MET A 1 33.95 13.68 39.60
N SER A 2 34.60 13.68 38.44
CA SER A 2 33.97 14.06 37.18
C SER A 2 33.00 12.99 36.73
N ALA A 3 31.74 13.36 36.49
CA ALA A 3 30.79 12.48 35.81
C ALA A 3 31.20 12.37 34.34
N SER A 4 31.56 11.17 33.89
CA SER A 4 31.74 10.89 32.47
C SER A 4 30.39 11.04 31.77
N ALA A 5 30.27 12.03 30.88
CA ALA A 5 29.11 12.16 30.02
C ALA A 5 29.08 10.97 29.05
N PHE A 6 28.13 10.06 29.23
CA PHE A 6 27.82 9.03 28.24
C PHE A 6 26.97 9.68 27.14
N SER A 7 27.56 9.92 25.97
CA SER A 7 26.80 10.22 24.75
C SER A 7 26.60 8.90 23.99
N PHE A 8 25.36 8.43 23.92
CA PHE A 8 24.98 7.36 22.99
C PHE A 8 24.26 8.02 21.81
N GLY A 9 24.86 7.93 20.63
CA GLY A 9 24.18 8.28 19.38
C GLY A 9 23.44 7.06 18.86
N VAL A 10 22.12 6.96 19.10
CA VAL A 10 21.29 5.97 18.39
C VAL A 10 21.15 6.44 16.94
N LYS A 11 22.10 6.06 16.08
CA LYS A 11 21.88 6.11 14.64
C LYS A 11 20.97 4.93 14.29
N GLY A 12 19.66 5.12 14.42
CA GLY A 12 18.69 4.23 13.80
C GLY A 12 18.89 4.37 12.29
N ALA A 13 19.52 3.39 11.66
CA ALA A 13 19.65 3.37 10.22
C ALA A 13 18.24 3.06 9.67
N THR A 14 17.54 4.09 9.21
CA THR A 14 16.12 4.02 8.84
C THR A 14 15.97 3.90 7.33
N CYS A 15 15.07 3.01 6.90
CA CYS A 15 14.71 2.94 5.49
C CYS A 15 13.85 4.13 5.07
N THR A 16 14.22 4.74 3.96
CA THR A 16 13.48 5.83 3.34
C THR A 16 12.51 5.28 2.30
N LEU A 17 11.27 5.76 2.37
CA LEU A 17 10.23 5.44 1.40
C LEU A 17 10.25 6.47 0.27
N ASN A 18 10.42 6.00 -0.97
CA ASN A 18 10.28 6.82 -2.14
C ASN A 18 9.14 6.29 -3.03
N ILE A 19 8.12 7.12 -3.22
CA ILE A 19 7.01 6.87 -4.14
C ILE A 19 7.08 7.95 -5.21
N PRO A 20 7.72 7.69 -6.37
CA PRO A 20 7.94 8.72 -7.39
C PRO A 20 6.63 9.29 -7.93
N ASN A 21 5.55 8.51 -7.93
CA ASN A 21 4.21 8.95 -8.34
C ASN A 21 3.21 8.65 -7.22
N SER A 22 2.92 9.64 -6.38
CA SER A 22 1.91 9.51 -5.30
C SER A 22 0.47 9.44 -5.83
N GLN A 23 0.26 9.81 -7.10
CA GLN A 23 -1.03 9.73 -7.78
C GLN A 23 -0.97 8.72 -8.91
N VAL A 24 -1.88 7.74 -8.86
CA VAL A 24 -2.04 6.73 -9.91
C VAL A 24 -3.29 7.06 -10.71
N ALA A 25 -3.14 7.30 -12.00
CA ALA A 25 -4.28 7.51 -12.89
C ALA A 25 -4.96 6.15 -13.15
N LEU A 26 -6.16 5.98 -12.60
CA LEU A 26 -6.93 4.75 -12.79
C LEU A 26 -7.54 4.71 -14.20
N LYS A 27 -7.40 3.56 -14.86
CA LYS A 27 -8.02 3.26 -16.15
C LYS A 27 -9.54 3.27 -16.01
N LYS A 28 -10.21 3.90 -16.97
CA LYS A 28 -11.66 3.81 -17.10
C LYS A 28 -12.02 2.41 -17.59
N ILE A 29 -12.90 1.73 -16.86
CA ILE A 29 -13.44 0.42 -17.22
C ILE A 29 -14.94 0.53 -17.53
N MET A 30 -15.46 -0.47 -18.22
CA MET A 30 -16.90 -0.61 -18.46
C MET A 30 -17.51 -1.60 -17.46
N MET A 31 -18.81 -1.51 -17.22
CA MET A 31 -19.49 -2.48 -16.34
C MET A 31 -19.37 -3.92 -16.84
N GLY A 32 -19.25 -4.12 -18.15
CA GLY A 32 -19.03 -5.43 -18.75
C GLY A 32 -17.70 -6.09 -18.35
N ASP A 33 -16.71 -5.30 -17.91
CA ASP A 33 -15.42 -5.82 -17.40
C ASP A 33 -15.57 -6.44 -16.00
N LEU A 34 -16.71 -6.21 -15.33
CA LEU A 34 -17.04 -6.72 -14.00
C LEU A 34 -18.37 -7.49 -14.02
N PRO A 35 -18.47 -8.61 -14.74
CA PRO A 35 -19.75 -9.28 -15.05
C PRO A 35 -20.48 -9.87 -13.84
N ALA A 36 -19.75 -10.31 -12.80
CA ALA A 36 -20.30 -10.89 -11.58
C ALA A 36 -19.54 -10.43 -10.33
N VAL A 37 -20.07 -10.68 -9.13
CA VAL A 37 -19.34 -10.41 -7.88
C VAL A 37 -18.01 -11.17 -7.92
N ASP A 38 -16.96 -10.58 -7.35
CA ASP A 38 -15.56 -11.05 -7.40
C ASP A 38 -14.89 -10.99 -8.79
N SER A 39 -15.59 -10.54 -9.82
CA SER A 39 -14.92 -10.17 -11.08
C SER A 39 -13.95 -9.02 -10.84
N VAL A 40 -12.84 -9.03 -11.58
CA VAL A 40 -11.77 -8.04 -11.44
C VAL A 40 -11.37 -7.45 -12.78
N ALA A 41 -10.93 -6.19 -12.76
CA ALA A 41 -10.42 -5.49 -13.93
C ALA A 41 -9.21 -4.64 -13.58
N ALA A 42 -8.15 -4.69 -14.39
CA ALA A 42 -6.94 -3.90 -14.15
C ALA A 42 -7.23 -2.40 -14.16
N ALA A 43 -6.74 -1.69 -13.14
CA ALA A 43 -6.95 -0.25 -12.96
C ALA A 43 -5.68 0.56 -13.20
N GLY A 44 -4.51 0.05 -12.82
CA GLY A 44 -3.24 0.73 -13.00
C GLY A 44 -2.15 0.09 -12.17
N SER A 45 -0.97 0.68 -12.14
CA SER A 45 0.15 0.17 -11.35
C SER A 45 1.10 1.30 -10.98
N PHE A 46 1.84 1.12 -9.89
CA PHE A 46 2.85 2.07 -9.44
C PHE A 46 4.03 1.37 -8.78
N ARG A 47 5.18 2.05 -8.80
CA ARG A 47 6.40 1.57 -8.19
C ARG A 47 6.63 2.24 -6.85
N LEU A 48 7.07 1.46 -5.88
CA LEU A 48 7.50 1.89 -4.58
C LEU A 48 8.96 1.45 -4.40
N THR A 49 9.81 2.38 -3.99
CA THR A 49 11.24 2.15 -3.78
C THR A 49 11.55 2.39 -2.31
N ILE A 50 12.15 1.41 -1.64
CA ILE A 50 12.58 1.51 -0.26
C ILE A 50 14.09 1.45 -0.25
N ASN A 51 14.74 2.49 0.27
CA ASN A 51 16.18 2.56 0.37
C ASN A 51 16.59 2.57 1.84
N CYS A 52 17.24 1.51 2.29
CA CYS A 52 17.68 1.36 3.68
C CYS A 52 19.01 2.07 3.96
N GLY A 53 19.76 2.49 2.94
CA GLY A 53 21.02 3.23 3.09
C GLY A 53 22.17 2.36 3.61
N ALA A 54 23.41 2.85 3.47
CA ALA A 54 24.60 2.10 3.88
C ALA A 54 24.69 1.98 5.42
N ASN A 55 25.19 0.84 5.91
CA ASN A 55 25.35 0.49 7.33
C ASN A 55 24.05 0.13 8.09
N THR A 56 22.98 -0.28 7.40
CA THR A 56 21.85 -0.95 8.06
C THR A 56 22.15 -2.41 8.36
N PRO A 57 21.63 -2.96 9.47
CA PRO A 57 21.50 -4.41 9.61
C PRO A 57 20.49 -4.93 8.57
N ALA A 58 20.46 -6.25 8.39
CA ALA A 58 19.44 -6.87 7.55
C ALA A 58 18.06 -6.65 8.20
N TYR A 59 17.13 -6.01 7.47
CA TYR A 59 15.76 -5.78 7.95
C TYR A 59 14.75 -6.64 7.21
N THR A 60 13.75 -7.10 7.95
CA THR A 60 12.49 -7.57 7.36
C THR A 60 11.57 -6.36 7.20
N VAL A 61 11.27 -5.99 5.95
CA VAL A 61 10.48 -4.79 5.63
C VAL A 61 9.04 -5.19 5.35
N GLY A 62 8.13 -4.61 6.13
CA GLY A 62 6.70 -4.71 5.95
C GLY A 62 6.07 -3.35 5.60
N MET A 63 4.78 -3.40 5.29
CA MET A 63 3.99 -2.25 4.90
C MET A 63 2.61 -2.33 5.54
N LYS A 64 2.25 -1.25 6.24
CA LYS A 64 0.91 -1.02 6.76
C LYS A 64 0.17 -0.07 5.84
N LEU A 65 -1.04 -0.46 5.48
CA LEU A 65 -1.93 0.31 4.62
C LEU A 65 -3.17 0.71 5.43
N VAL A 66 -3.55 1.97 5.36
CA VAL A 66 -4.77 2.48 6.01
C VAL A 66 -5.63 3.15 4.95
N ASP A 67 -6.87 2.70 4.82
CA ASP A 67 -7.86 3.33 3.94
C ASP A 67 -8.22 4.71 4.50
N VAL A 68 -8.11 5.75 3.66
CA VAL A 68 -8.38 7.14 4.08
C VAL A 68 -9.88 7.39 4.23
N ALA A 69 -10.71 6.71 3.42
CA ALA A 69 -12.16 6.90 3.46
C ALA A 69 -12.80 6.13 4.62
N ASP A 70 -12.20 5.00 5.03
CA ASP A 70 -12.60 4.23 6.21
C ASP A 70 -11.37 3.71 6.97
N PRO A 71 -10.84 4.46 7.95
CA PRO A 71 -9.66 4.05 8.71
C PRO A 71 -9.83 2.75 9.52
N ALA A 72 -11.06 2.30 9.77
CA ALA A 72 -11.35 1.05 10.48
C ALA A 72 -11.38 -0.17 9.55
N ASN A 73 -11.31 0.06 8.23
CA ASN A 73 -11.32 -0.99 7.22
C ASN A 73 -10.11 -1.92 7.37
N SER A 74 -10.38 -3.19 7.66
CA SER A 74 -9.39 -4.28 7.79
C SER A 74 -9.44 -5.29 6.63
N SER A 75 -10.17 -4.97 5.56
CA SER A 75 -10.33 -5.82 4.38
C SER A 75 -9.19 -5.62 3.36
N THR A 76 -9.33 -6.19 2.17
CA THR A 76 -8.46 -5.92 1.01
C THR A 76 -9.08 -4.91 0.04
N ASN A 77 -10.30 -4.44 0.32
CA ASN A 77 -11.08 -3.58 -0.55
C ASN A 77 -10.93 -2.13 -0.12
N ILE A 78 -10.28 -1.32 -0.95
CA ILE A 78 -10.07 0.11 -0.74
C ILE A 78 -11.34 0.86 -1.15
N SER A 79 -11.80 1.72 -0.25
CA SER A 79 -13.00 2.53 -0.43
C SER A 79 -12.72 3.78 -1.26
N PHE A 80 -13.72 4.24 -2.00
CA PHE A 80 -13.65 5.52 -2.70
C PHE A 80 -14.01 6.67 -1.73
N VAL A 81 -13.23 7.74 -1.76
CA VAL A 81 -13.37 8.93 -0.89
C VAL A 81 -14.62 9.75 -1.23
N THR A 82 -15.05 9.75 -2.49
CA THR A 82 -16.25 10.48 -2.91
C THR A 82 -17.46 9.55 -2.90
N THR A 83 -18.53 9.94 -2.23
CA THR A 83 -19.72 9.11 -1.95
C THR A 83 -20.89 9.34 -2.91
N ASP A 84 -20.75 10.21 -3.93
CA ASP A 84 -21.88 10.46 -4.82
C ASP A 84 -22.21 9.23 -5.66
N SER A 85 -23.27 8.54 -5.24
CA SER A 85 -24.09 7.52 -5.92
C SER A 85 -23.41 6.24 -6.44
N LYS A 86 -22.09 6.21 -6.62
CA LYS A 86 -21.37 5.02 -7.06
C LYS A 86 -21.32 3.93 -5.99
N SER A 87 -21.57 2.69 -6.39
CA SER A 87 -21.60 1.55 -5.48
C SER A 87 -21.43 0.23 -6.24
N GLY A 88 -21.14 -0.85 -5.50
CA GLY A 88 -21.03 -2.20 -6.02
C GLY A 88 -19.64 -2.60 -6.53
N TYR A 89 -18.63 -1.75 -6.35
CA TYR A 89 -17.24 -2.06 -6.65
C TYR A 89 -16.28 -1.32 -5.72
N ALA A 90 -15.07 -1.86 -5.58
CA ALA A 90 -13.97 -1.32 -4.80
C ALA A 90 -12.65 -1.43 -5.58
N LEU A 91 -11.57 -0.90 -5.02
CA LEU A 91 -10.22 -1.16 -5.52
C LEU A 91 -9.50 -2.17 -4.64
N GLN A 92 -8.57 -2.91 -5.22
CA GLN A 92 -7.65 -3.79 -4.52
C GLN A 92 -6.22 -3.47 -4.94
N LEU A 93 -5.29 -3.59 -3.99
CA LEU A 93 -3.87 -3.42 -4.22
C LEU A 93 -3.17 -4.79 -4.15
N LEU A 94 -2.26 -5.05 -5.09
CA LEU A 94 -1.55 -6.31 -5.23
C LEU A 94 -0.05 -6.09 -5.25
N ASP A 95 0.68 -6.98 -4.59
CA ASP A 95 2.13 -7.17 -4.73
C ASP A 95 2.39 -8.50 -5.41
N GLY A 96 2.58 -8.47 -6.73
CA GLY A 96 2.49 -9.66 -7.57
C GLY A 96 1.09 -10.27 -7.50
N GLU A 97 0.98 -11.51 -7.02
CA GLU A 97 -0.31 -12.20 -6.86
C GLU A 97 -0.96 -11.98 -5.48
N ASN A 98 -0.25 -11.34 -4.55
CA ASN A 98 -0.70 -11.21 -3.17
C ASN A 98 -1.58 -9.99 -3.00
N LEU A 99 -2.79 -10.18 -2.46
CA LEU A 99 -3.68 -9.09 -2.07
C LEU A 99 -3.17 -8.42 -0.79
N MET A 100 -3.05 -7.09 -0.84
CA MET A 100 -2.64 -6.30 0.31
C MET A 100 -3.82 -6.05 1.24
N ARG A 101 -3.63 -6.32 2.54
CA ARG A 101 -4.64 -6.14 3.58
C ARG A 101 -4.48 -4.77 4.24
N LEU A 102 -5.62 -4.15 4.53
CA LEU A 102 -5.73 -2.83 5.16
C LEU A 102 -5.80 -2.95 6.69
N GLY A 103 -5.60 -1.84 7.37
CA GLY A 103 -5.87 -1.68 8.80
C GLY A 103 -4.77 -2.18 9.73
N ALA A 104 -5.11 -2.32 11.01
CA ALA A 104 -4.16 -2.72 12.06
C ALA A 104 -3.63 -4.15 11.86
N ASP A 105 -4.44 -5.04 11.31
CA ASP A 105 -4.10 -6.44 11.05
C ASP A 105 -3.35 -6.64 9.73
N GLY A 106 -3.18 -5.58 8.93
CA GLY A 106 -2.46 -5.62 7.67
C GLY A 106 -0.95 -5.73 7.89
N ASN A 107 -0.44 -6.96 8.04
CA ASN A 107 1.00 -7.23 8.04
C ASN A 107 1.46 -7.65 6.64
N ASN A 108 1.55 -6.69 5.72
CA ASN A 108 1.97 -6.96 4.34
C ASN A 108 3.50 -7.00 4.27
N LEU A 109 4.07 -8.19 4.10
CA LEU A 109 5.51 -8.35 3.99
C LEU A 109 6.00 -7.99 2.59
N LEU A 110 6.96 -7.08 2.48
CA LEU A 110 7.54 -6.67 1.20
C LEU A 110 8.81 -7.46 0.84
N GLY A 111 9.56 -7.88 1.85
CA GLY A 111 10.77 -8.67 1.67
C GLY A 111 11.81 -8.42 2.75
N LYS A 112 13.04 -8.85 2.46
CA LYS A 112 14.21 -8.63 3.32
C LYS A 112 15.23 -7.80 2.58
N THR A 113 15.95 -6.96 3.32
CA THR A 113 17.07 -6.17 2.82
C THR A 113 18.38 -6.73 3.35
N ALA A 114 19.42 -6.76 2.52
CA ALA A 114 20.74 -7.19 2.96
C ALA A 114 21.39 -6.15 3.91
N ALA A 115 22.33 -6.62 4.74
CA ALA A 115 23.13 -5.73 5.57
C ALA A 115 24.09 -4.89 4.71
N GLY A 116 24.31 -3.64 5.10
CA GLY A 116 25.25 -2.75 4.40
C GLY A 116 24.64 -1.89 3.30
N GLY A 117 23.31 -1.94 3.12
CA GLY A 117 22.55 -1.05 2.26
C GLY A 117 22.00 -1.76 1.03
N ASP A 118 20.67 -1.73 0.93
CA ASP A 118 19.92 -2.40 -0.12
C ASP A 118 18.72 -1.54 -0.52
N VAL A 119 18.29 -1.73 -1.77
CA VAL A 119 17.15 -1.03 -2.36
C VAL A 119 16.09 -2.06 -2.75
N LEU A 120 14.99 -2.06 -2.01
CA LEU A 120 13.84 -2.89 -2.34
C LEU A 120 12.95 -2.14 -3.33
N ASN A 121 12.75 -2.72 -4.50
CA ASN A 121 11.86 -2.20 -5.53
C ASN A 121 10.62 -3.08 -5.62
N LYS A 122 9.45 -2.50 -5.41
CA LYS A 122 8.18 -3.20 -5.46
C LYS A 122 7.26 -2.55 -6.47
N MET A 123 6.71 -3.36 -7.36
CA MET A 123 5.67 -2.94 -8.29
C MET A 123 4.34 -3.38 -7.70
N PHE A 124 3.43 -2.42 -7.53
CA PHE A 124 2.10 -2.70 -7.07
C PHE A 124 1.09 -2.52 -8.18
N ASP A 125 0.20 -3.49 -8.32
CA ASP A 125 -0.92 -3.44 -9.24
C ASP A 125 -2.19 -3.05 -8.51
N VAL A 126 -2.98 -2.19 -9.14
CA VAL A 126 -4.30 -1.78 -8.67
C VAL A 126 -5.32 -2.38 -9.62
N ARG A 127 -6.35 -3.00 -9.05
CA ARG A 127 -7.48 -3.55 -9.82
C ARG A 127 -8.81 -3.15 -9.19
N TYR A 128 -9.82 -3.02 -10.03
CA TYR A 128 -11.21 -2.98 -9.60
C TYR A 128 -11.66 -4.39 -9.21
N VAL A 129 -12.55 -4.47 -8.22
CA VAL A 129 -13.29 -5.69 -7.86
C VAL A 129 -14.76 -5.36 -7.70
N ARG A 130 -15.64 -6.22 -8.21
CA ARG A 130 -17.08 -6.08 -7.96
C ARG A 130 -17.44 -6.64 -6.59
N THR A 131 -18.07 -5.83 -5.76
CA THR A 131 -18.45 -6.19 -4.38
C THR A 131 -19.96 -6.36 -4.21
N GLY A 132 -20.78 -5.90 -5.15
CA GLY A 132 -22.24 -5.94 -5.05
C GLY A 132 -22.95 -6.37 -6.33
N GLN A 133 -24.16 -6.89 -6.17
CA GLN A 133 -25.01 -7.33 -7.29
C GLN A 133 -25.45 -6.15 -8.16
N LYS A 134 -25.68 -4.97 -7.58
CA LYS A 134 -25.96 -3.74 -8.32
C LYS A 134 -24.70 -2.90 -8.39
N ILE A 135 -24.29 -2.53 -9.60
CA ILE A 135 -23.23 -1.55 -9.83
C ILE A 135 -23.89 -0.23 -10.20
N VAL A 136 -23.43 0.86 -9.58
CA VAL A 136 -23.74 2.22 -10.02
C VAL A 136 -22.45 2.86 -10.52
N PRO A 137 -22.28 3.08 -11.84
CA PRO A 137 -21.09 3.73 -12.38
C PRO A 137 -20.88 5.14 -11.84
N GLY A 138 -19.64 5.57 -11.74
CA GLY A 138 -19.32 6.94 -11.36
C GLY A 138 -17.84 7.23 -11.42
N LYS A 139 -17.49 8.50 -11.22
CA LYS A 139 -16.09 8.92 -11.04
C LYS A 139 -15.75 8.87 -9.56
N GLY A 140 -14.57 8.37 -9.23
CA GLY A 140 -14.13 8.21 -7.85
C GLY A 140 -12.63 8.39 -7.73
N THR A 141 -12.23 8.87 -6.56
CA THR A 141 -10.83 8.86 -6.12
C THR A 141 -10.77 7.98 -4.88
N ALA A 142 -9.73 7.16 -4.77
CA ALA A 142 -9.42 6.42 -3.56
C ALA A 142 -8.06 6.90 -3.04
N ALA A 143 -7.87 6.85 -1.73
CA ALA A 143 -6.63 7.24 -1.09
C ALA A 143 -6.30 6.25 0.03
N ILE A 144 -5.03 5.90 0.15
CA ILE A 144 -4.51 5.05 1.22
C ILE A 144 -3.28 5.71 1.82
N ASN A 145 -3.13 5.62 3.13
CA ASN A 145 -1.90 5.97 3.82
C ASN A 145 -0.99 4.75 3.89
N ILE A 146 0.27 4.94 3.51
CA ILE A 146 1.29 3.89 3.48
C ILE A 146 2.33 4.19 4.55
N SER A 147 2.54 3.24 5.46
CA SER A 147 3.59 3.31 6.48
C SER A 147 4.49 2.10 6.39
N LEU A 148 5.81 2.31 6.33
CA LEU A 148 6.78 1.23 6.39
C LEU A 148 6.95 0.72 7.81
N THR A 149 7.06 -0.59 7.95
CA THR A 149 7.48 -1.25 9.18
C THR A 149 8.80 -1.98 8.91
N HIS A 150 9.71 -1.95 9.88
CA HIS A 150 10.98 -2.66 9.79
C HIS A 150 11.22 -3.37 11.11
N GLN A 151 11.68 -4.62 11.03
CA GLN A 151 12.03 -5.48 12.16
C GLN A 151 13.40 -6.10 11.92
#